data_AF-A0A7J2LV40-F1
#
_entry.id   AF-A0A7J2LV40-F1
#
_cell.length_a   1.000
_cell.length_b   1.000
_cell.length_c   1.000
_cell.angle_alpha   90.00
_cell.angle_beta   90.00
_cell.angle_gamma   90.00
#
_symmetry.space_group_name_H-M   'P 1'
#
loop_
_entity.id
_entity.type
_entity.pdbx_description
1 polymer ?
#
loop_
_entity_poly.entity_id
_entity_poly.type
_entity_poly.pdbx_seq_one_letter_code
_entity_poly.pdbx_strand_id
1 'polypeptide(L)'
;MRIGIFISSFVKFMYGKSLDDMNPKEIEDAITRCVRKMRDLGLNCAEISVLEMETLRRLCKVTSKIEDFYFTIHELGRYGATKLSLIDEDERKEVIDGLKETIDYSSEGNIKVLTVHPASFNPSE
;
A
#
# COMPACT_ATOMS: atom_id res chain seq x y z
N MET A 1 13.69 17.08 0.23
CA MET A 1 12.40 16.81 0.89
C MET A 1 11.45 16.20 -0.12
N ARG A 2 10.71 15.14 0.22
CA ARG A 2 9.66 14.55 -0.64
C ARG A 2 8.30 15.00 -0.11
N ILE A 3 7.38 15.36 -1.00
CA ILE A 3 6.02 15.75 -0.64
C ILE A 3 5.06 14.87 -1.44
N GLY A 4 4.11 14.27 -0.74
CA GLY A 4 3.19 13.31 -1.30
C GLY A 4 1.86 13.28 -0.56
N ILE A 5 0.95 12.49 -1.11
CA ILE A 5 -0.37 12.21 -0.54
C ILE A 5 -0.66 10.71 -0.64
N PHE A 6 -1.73 10.27 0.02
CA PHE A 6 -2.27 8.94 -0.19
C PHE A 6 -2.85 8.83 -1.61
N ILE A 7 -2.18 8.09 -2.49
CA ILE A 7 -2.65 7.90 -3.86
C ILE A 7 -3.93 7.06 -3.90
N SER A 8 -4.13 6.15 -2.95
CA SER A 8 -5.39 5.41 -2.79
C SER A 8 -6.57 6.34 -2.54
N SER A 9 -6.41 7.36 -1.67
CA SER A 9 -7.43 8.39 -1.45
C SER A 9 -7.64 9.26 -2.69
N PHE A 10 -6.57 9.60 -3.41
CA PHE A 10 -6.68 10.40 -4.62
C PHE A 10 -7.37 9.65 -5.76
N VAL A 11 -7.08 8.36 -5.92
CA VAL A 11 -7.78 7.47 -6.85
C VAL A 11 -9.26 7.41 -6.49
N LYS A 12 -9.61 7.20 -5.21
CA LYS A 12 -11.00 7.20 -4.76
C LYS A 12 -11.71 8.52 -5.06
N PHE A 13 -11.05 9.66 -4.88
CA PHE A 13 -11.57 10.98 -5.22
C PHE A 13 -11.82 11.13 -6.74
N MET A 14 -10.87 10.68 -7.56
CA MET A 14 -10.92 10.84 -9.02
C MET A 14 -11.87 9.87 -9.72
N TYR A 15 -12.01 8.64 -9.20
CA TYR A 15 -12.71 7.53 -9.87
C TYR A 15 -13.94 7.03 -9.10
N GLY A 16 -14.18 7.50 -7.87
CA GLY A 16 -15.35 7.12 -7.06
C GLY A 16 -15.30 5.71 -6.46
N LYS A 17 -14.20 4.96 -6.59
CA LYS A 17 -14.04 3.61 -6.04
C LYS A 17 -12.62 3.35 -5.50
N SER A 18 -12.49 2.34 -4.64
CA SER A 18 -11.18 1.97 -4.06
C SER A 18 -10.32 1.20 -5.07
N LEU A 19 -9.02 1.11 -4.81
CA LEU A 19 -8.11 0.28 -5.62
C LEU A 19 -8.43 -1.22 -5.50
N ASP A 20 -8.93 -1.66 -4.34
CA ASP A 20 -9.32 -3.06 -4.11
C ASP A 20 -10.56 -3.46 -4.95
N ASP A 21 -11.39 -2.50 -5.35
CA ASP A 21 -12.55 -2.72 -6.23
C ASP A 21 -12.21 -2.63 -7.72
N MET A 22 -10.94 -2.40 -8.08
CA MET A 22 -10.53 -2.18 -9.46
C MET A 22 -9.93 -3.46 -10.09
N ASN A 23 -10.25 -3.66 -11.37
CA ASN A 23 -9.57 -4.68 -12.15
C ASN A 23 -8.15 -4.20 -12.56
N PRO A 24 -7.26 -5.10 -13.03
CA PRO A 24 -5.86 -4.74 -13.32
C PRO A 24 -5.68 -3.56 -14.29
N LYS A 25 -6.53 -3.45 -15.32
CA LYS A 25 -6.43 -2.38 -16.31
C LYS A 25 -6.87 -1.03 -15.74
N GLU A 26 -7.86 -1.05 -14.85
CA GLU A 26 -8.32 0.13 -14.13
C GLU A 26 -7.27 0.64 -13.15
N ILE A 27 -6.59 -0.27 -12.42
CA ILE A 27 -5.48 0.09 -11.54
C ILE A 27 -4.36 0.77 -12.34
N GLU A 28 -3.96 0.19 -13.48
CA GLU A 28 -2.91 0.77 -14.32
C GLU A 28 -3.27 2.18 -14.82
N ASP A 29 -4.48 2.38 -15.32
CA ASP A 29 -4.95 3.72 -15.74
C ASP A 29 -5.00 4.69 -14.56
N ALA A 30 -5.61 4.28 -13.43
CA ALA A 30 -5.80 5.13 -12.27
C ALA A 30 -4.47 5.60 -11.68
N ILE A 31 -3.53 4.69 -11.45
CA ILE A 31 -2.21 5.03 -10.90
C ILE A 31 -1.43 5.91 -11.86
N THR A 32 -1.38 5.56 -13.15
CA THR A 32 -0.63 6.34 -14.15
C THR A 32 -1.17 7.78 -14.25
N ARG A 33 -2.49 7.95 -14.31
CA ARG A 33 -3.11 9.28 -14.38
C ARG A 33 -2.94 10.07 -13.10
N CYS A 34 -3.08 9.42 -11.93
CA CYS A 34 -2.90 10.07 -10.65
C CYS A 34 -1.46 10.53 -10.46
N VAL A 35 -0.46 9.68 -10.76
CA VAL A 35 0.96 10.04 -10.71
C VAL A 35 1.25 11.24 -11.63
N ARG A 36 0.73 11.24 -12.86
CA ARG A 36 0.89 12.39 -13.77
C ARG A 36 0.32 13.67 -13.17
N LYS A 37 -0.93 13.64 -12.67
CA LYS A 37 -1.55 14.80 -12.01
C LYS A 37 -0.78 15.26 -10.78
N MET A 38 -0.28 14.32 -9.98
CA MET A 38 0.54 14.62 -8.81
C MET A 38 1.83 15.33 -9.20
N ARG A 39 2.50 14.91 -10.28
CA ARG A 39 3.66 15.60 -10.84
C ARG A 39 3.34 17.01 -11.32
N ASP A 40 2.21 17.19 -12.01
CA ASP A 40 1.75 18.50 -12.47
C ASP A 40 1.51 19.47 -11.28
N LEU A 41 1.21 18.93 -10.09
CA LEU A 41 1.06 19.65 -8.83
C LEU A 41 2.37 19.81 -8.03
N GLY A 42 3.50 19.35 -8.57
CA GLY A 42 4.80 19.41 -7.90
C GLY A 42 5.02 18.33 -6.81
N LEU A 43 4.16 17.32 -6.74
CA LEU A 43 4.32 16.17 -5.84
C LEU A 43 5.19 15.10 -6.50
N ASN A 44 6.06 14.47 -5.70
CA ASN A 44 7.04 13.49 -6.18
C ASN A 44 7.05 12.18 -5.37
N CYS A 45 6.01 12.00 -4.54
CA CYS A 45 5.86 10.87 -3.65
C CYS A 45 4.38 10.51 -3.50
N ALA A 46 4.08 9.23 -3.28
CA ALA A 46 2.77 8.76 -2.87
C ALA A 46 2.86 7.65 -1.84
N GLU A 47 1.91 7.65 -0.92
CA GLU A 47 1.67 6.52 -0.03
C GLU A 47 0.49 5.69 -0.54
N ILE A 48 0.66 4.38 -0.59
CA ILE A 48 -0.33 3.40 -1.00
C ILE A 48 -0.95 2.79 0.24
N SER A 49 -2.27 2.69 0.29
CA SER A 49 -2.98 1.89 1.29
C SER A 49 -4.03 1.05 0.58
N VAL A 50 -3.92 -0.27 0.74
CA VAL A 50 -4.79 -1.29 0.14
C VAL A 50 -5.07 -2.36 1.19
N LEU A 51 -6.17 -3.10 0.99
CA LEU A 51 -6.59 -4.15 1.92
C LEU A 51 -6.11 -5.54 1.49
N GLU A 52 -6.10 -5.78 0.18
CA GLU A 52 -5.88 -7.12 -0.38
C GLU A 52 -4.48 -7.30 -0.97
N MET A 53 -3.86 -8.45 -0.69
CA MET A 53 -2.55 -8.81 -1.24
C MET A 53 -2.56 -8.86 -2.77
N GLU A 54 -3.67 -9.34 -3.35
CA GLU A 54 -3.83 -9.38 -4.81
C GLU A 54 -3.86 -7.97 -5.42
N THR A 55 -4.42 -6.98 -4.72
CA THR A 55 -4.36 -5.57 -5.14
C THR A 55 -2.92 -5.06 -5.10
N LEU A 56 -2.16 -5.37 -4.04
CA LEU A 56 -0.74 -5.03 -3.95
C LEU A 56 0.05 -5.62 -5.12
N ARG A 57 -0.11 -6.91 -5.42
CA ARG A 57 0.56 -7.59 -6.54
C ARG A 57 0.32 -6.89 -7.87
N ARG A 58 -0.91 -6.43 -8.11
CA ARG A 58 -1.26 -5.67 -9.32
C ARG A 58 -0.62 -4.29 -9.33
N LEU A 59 -0.64 -3.58 -8.19
CA LEU A 59 -0.01 -2.28 -8.05
C LEU A 59 1.49 -2.35 -8.31
N CYS A 60 2.19 -3.35 -7.77
CA CYS A 60 3.63 -3.51 -7.95
C CYS A 60 4.02 -3.65 -9.43
N LYS A 61 3.20 -4.30 -10.26
CA LYS A 61 3.42 -4.37 -11.72
C LYS A 61 3.31 -3.01 -12.41
N VAL A 62 2.54 -2.09 -11.85
CA VAL A 62 2.36 -0.74 -12.38
C VAL A 62 3.44 0.18 -11.86
N THR A 63 3.67 0.20 -10.54
CA THR A 63 4.64 1.10 -9.87
C THR A 63 6.08 0.78 -10.27
N SER A 64 6.40 -0.48 -10.58
CA SER A 64 7.73 -0.87 -11.09
C SER A 64 8.09 -0.24 -12.44
N LYS A 65 7.08 0.15 -13.23
CA LYS A 65 7.27 0.81 -14.54
C LYS A 65 7.32 2.34 -14.45
N ILE A 66 7.06 2.91 -13.27
CA ILE A 66 7.03 4.35 -13.07
C ILE A 66 8.38 4.78 -12.51
N GLU A 67 9.21 5.33 -13.40
CA GLU A 67 10.49 5.95 -13.05
C GLU A 67 10.28 7.31 -12.39
N ASP A 68 11.24 7.80 -11.60
CA ASP A 68 11.23 9.13 -10.98
C ASP A 68 9.95 9.47 -10.18
N PHE A 69 9.45 8.48 -9.42
CA PHE A 69 8.39 8.70 -8.44
C PHE A 69 8.61 7.81 -7.23
N TYR A 70 8.38 8.35 -6.02
CA TYR A 70 8.64 7.61 -4.79
C TYR A 70 7.36 7.02 -4.23
N PHE A 71 7.27 5.71 -4.24
CA PHE A 71 6.14 5.02 -3.63
C PHE A 71 6.52 4.54 -2.23
N THR A 72 5.62 4.76 -1.29
CA THR A 72 5.60 4.10 0.01
C THR A 72 4.31 3.29 0.11
N ILE A 73 4.27 2.35 1.03
CA ILE A 73 3.08 1.56 1.31
C ILE A 73 2.82 1.54 2.81
N HIS A 74 1.57 1.71 3.16
CA HIS A 74 1.04 1.46 4.48
C HIS A 74 0.76 -0.04 4.61
N GLU A 75 1.12 -0.68 5.72
CA GLU A 75 0.78 -2.08 6.01
C GLU A 75 -0.66 -2.42 5.60
N LEU A 76 -0.82 -3.60 5.00
CA LEU A 76 -2.12 -4.06 4.55
C LEU A 76 -3.04 -4.22 5.76
N GLY A 77 -4.26 -3.71 5.66
CA GLY A 77 -5.19 -3.67 6.80
C GLY A 77 -5.47 -5.05 7.42
N ARG A 78 -5.49 -6.11 6.61
CA ARG A 78 -5.66 -7.50 7.07
C ARG A 78 -4.44 -8.04 7.82
N TYR A 79 -3.24 -7.60 7.44
CA TYR A 79 -1.96 -8.05 7.99
C TYR A 79 -1.33 -6.99 8.90
N GLY A 80 -2.15 -6.11 9.48
CA GLY A 80 -1.66 -5.03 10.33
C GLY A 80 -1.05 -5.54 11.63
N ALA A 81 0.17 -5.09 11.94
CA ALA A 81 0.89 -5.50 13.14
C ALA A 81 0.24 -5.01 14.44
N THR A 82 -0.67 -4.02 14.36
CA THR A 82 -1.42 -3.47 15.51
C THR A 82 -2.13 -4.52 16.36
N LYS A 83 -2.52 -5.66 15.78
CA LYS A 83 -3.28 -6.72 16.47
C LYS A 83 -2.42 -7.86 17.03
N LEU A 84 -1.10 -7.87 16.80
CA LEU A 84 -0.23 -9.02 17.14
C LEU A 84 -0.27 -9.45 18.61
N SER A 85 -0.57 -8.51 19.52
CA SER A 85 -0.70 -8.73 20.96
C SER A 85 -2.10 -9.17 21.42
N LEU A 86 -3.09 -9.16 20.52
CA LEU A 86 -4.51 -9.44 20.79
C LEU A 86 -5.01 -10.74 20.15
N ILE A 87 -4.15 -11.41 19.40
CA ILE A 87 -4.48 -12.58 18.59
C ILE A 87 -3.65 -13.79 19.02
N ASP A 88 -4.17 -14.98 18.72
CA ASP A 88 -3.50 -16.24 19.04
C ASP A 88 -2.27 -16.50 18.16
N GLU A 89 -1.56 -17.61 18.44
CA GLU A 89 -0.32 -17.96 17.75
C GLU A 89 -0.51 -18.20 16.25
N ASP A 90 -1.64 -18.76 15.83
CA ASP A 90 -1.88 -19.12 14.43
C ASP A 90 -2.29 -17.89 13.61
N GLU A 91 -3.17 -17.05 14.16
CA GLU A 91 -3.49 -15.74 13.58
C GLU A 91 -2.24 -14.84 13.52
N ARG A 92 -1.38 -14.90 14.55
CA ARG A 92 -0.11 -14.16 14.56
C ARG A 92 0.83 -14.60 13.44
N LYS A 93 0.91 -15.89 13.15
CA LYS A 93 1.70 -16.41 12.01
C LYS A 93 1.15 -15.87 10.69
N GLU A 94 -0.17 -15.88 10.49
CA GLU A 94 -0.79 -15.33 9.26
C GLU A 94 -0.44 -13.85 9.07
N VAL A 95 -0.53 -13.03 10.12
CA VAL A 95 -0.18 -11.60 10.06
C VAL A 95 1.29 -11.40 9.71
N ILE A 96 2.19 -12.13 10.37
CA ILE A 96 3.64 -12.03 10.13
C ILE A 96 3.98 -12.45 8.69
N ASP A 97 3.37 -13.52 8.19
CA ASP A 97 3.63 -13.98 6.81
C ASP A 97 3.07 -13.01 5.78
N GLY A 98 1.90 -12.42 6.02
CA GLY A 98 1.37 -11.35 5.17
C GLY A 98 2.25 -10.09 5.17
N LEU A 99 2.88 -9.73 6.30
CA LEU A 99 3.85 -8.62 6.35
C LEU A 99 5.11 -8.93 5.54
N LYS A 100 5.64 -10.16 5.62
CA LYS A 100 6.79 -10.59 4.79
C LYS A 100 6.43 -10.53 3.30
N GLU A 101 5.29 -11.07 2.93
CA GLU A 101 4.81 -11.06 1.54
C GLU A 101 4.60 -9.62 1.02
N THR A 102 4.16 -8.71 1.89
CA THR A 102 4.06 -7.28 1.57
C THR A 102 5.44 -6.69 1.26
N ILE A 103 6.48 -7.04 2.02
CA ILE A 103 7.86 -6.59 1.77
C ILE A 103 8.38 -7.12 0.43
N ASP A 104 8.14 -8.40 0.15
CA ASP A 104 8.60 -9.04 -1.09
C ASP A 104 8.00 -8.36 -2.32
N TYR A 105 6.67 -8.21 -2.37
CA TYR A 105 6.04 -7.52 -3.49
C TYR A 105 6.40 -6.04 -3.58
N SER A 106 6.53 -5.36 -2.44
CA SER A 106 6.93 -3.94 -2.44
C SER A 106 8.31 -3.76 -3.06
N SER A 107 9.23 -4.68 -2.79
CA SER A 107 10.58 -4.69 -3.35
C SER A 107 10.55 -4.85 -4.87
N GLU A 108 9.74 -5.78 -5.39
CA GLU A 108 9.51 -5.94 -6.84
C GLU A 108 8.83 -4.71 -7.47
N GLY A 109 7.95 -4.06 -6.71
CA GLY A 109 7.13 -2.93 -7.15
C GLY A 109 7.82 -1.58 -7.16
N ASN A 110 9.12 -1.50 -6.89
CA ASN A 110 9.85 -0.23 -6.73
C ASN A 110 9.30 0.64 -5.57
N ILE A 111 8.61 0.03 -4.59
CA ILE A 111 8.11 0.69 -3.39
C ILE A 111 9.23 0.73 -2.35
N LYS A 112 9.51 1.91 -1.80
CA LYS A 112 10.76 2.20 -1.08
C LYS A 112 10.66 2.12 0.43
N VAL A 113 9.45 2.30 0.97
CA VAL A 113 9.19 2.30 2.41
C VAL A 113 7.89 1.55 2.65
N LEU A 114 7.91 0.66 3.64
CA LEU A 114 6.73 0.06 4.23
C LEU A 114 6.54 0.65 5.64
N THR A 115 5.38 1.24 5.89
CA THR A 115 4.96 1.73 7.20
C THR A 115 4.26 0.60 7.94
N VAL A 116 4.83 0.14 9.05
CA VAL A 116 4.25 -0.87 9.94
C VAL A 116 3.95 -0.19 11.28
N HIS A 117 2.73 -0.34 11.79
CA HIS A 117 2.41 0.17 13.12
C HIS A 117 2.91 -0.81 14.19
N PRO A 118 3.34 -0.31 15.36
CA PRO A 118 3.64 -1.20 16.47
C PRO A 118 2.38 -1.94 16.93
N ALA A 119 2.58 -3.12 17.52
CA ALA A 119 1.51 -3.86 18.18
C ALA A 119 0.87 -3.00 19.28
N SER A 120 -0.45 -3.07 19.38
CA SER A 120 -1.17 -2.38 20.44
C SER A 120 -0.75 -2.93 21.80
N PHE A 121 -0.73 -2.08 22.83
CA PHE A 121 -0.48 -2.58 24.18
C PHE A 121 -1.68 -3.43 24.65
N ASN A 122 -1.40 -4.67 25.09
CA ASN A 122 -2.39 -5.53 25.72
C ASN A 122 -2.10 -5.62 27.22
N PRO A 123 -2.75 -4.81 28.08
CA PRO A 123 -2.53 -4.82 29.53
C PRO A 123 -3.10 -6.05 30.26
N SER A 124 -3.76 -6.96 29.54
CA SER A 124 -4.60 -8.02 30.09
C SER A 124 -3.96 -9.42 30.09
N GLU A 125 -2.72 -9.53 29.61
CA GLU A 125 -1.82 -10.68 29.84
C GLU A 125 -0.79 -10.37 30.93
#